data_AF-A0A942G7H4-F1
#
_entry.id   AF-A0A942G7H4-F1
#
_cell.length_a   1.000
_cell.length_b   1.000
_cell.length_c   1.000
_cell.angle_alpha   90.00
_cell.angle_beta   90.00
_cell.angle_gamma   90.00
#
_symmetry.space_group_name_H-M   'P 1'
#
loop_
_entity.id
_entity.type
_entity.pdbx_description
1 polymer ?
#
loop_
_entity_poly.entity_id
_entity_poly.type
_entity_poly.pdbx_seq_one_letter_code
_entity_poly.pdbx_strand_id
1 'polypeptide(L)'
;MARARHGGRGSDVAVAGGSVGRQNPAAARGQPERHALPLTTGPVRPGRSQGARCALLRPRRRASRPSGAGVTQLLNADEVSRALKRLAHELLEANHGADDLVLVGIQTRGVPLARRLAALIEEIEGTEVPAGAIDVTLYRDDLTRRGPLPLGETRVPVSVDGRTVVLVDDVLYTGRTIRAAMEAVLELGRPARIRLVALVDRGHRELPIRADHVGKNLPTSVDDRIRVHLEEVDGRDEVVAE
;
A
#
# COMPACT_ATOMS: atom_id res chain seq x y z
N MET A 1 -57.51 -2.12 50.88
CA MET A 1 -57.43 -3.37 50.09
C MET A 1 -56.01 -3.94 50.29
N ALA A 2 -55.90 -5.17 50.80
CA ALA A 2 -55.39 -6.35 50.06
C ALA A 2 -53.90 -6.22 49.62
N ARG A 3 -52.93 -6.86 50.32
CA ARG A 3 -52.46 -8.27 50.14
C ARG A 3 -51.70 -8.48 48.82
N ALA A 4 -50.61 -9.25 48.71
CA ALA A 4 -49.62 -9.89 49.62
C ALA A 4 -48.42 -10.35 48.71
N ARG A 5 -47.26 -10.93 49.08
CA ARG A 5 -46.63 -11.59 50.27
C ARG A 5 -45.25 -10.88 50.52
N HIS A 6 -44.25 -11.23 51.35
CA HIS A 6 -43.57 -12.46 51.83
C HIS A 6 -42.90 -13.31 50.71
N GLY A 7 -41.68 -13.84 50.84
CA GLY A 7 -40.68 -13.77 51.93
C GLY A 7 -39.93 -15.11 52.08
N GLY A 8 -38.60 -15.10 52.17
CA GLY A 8 -37.79 -16.33 52.34
C GLY A 8 -36.33 -16.03 52.72
N ARG A 9 -35.74 -16.86 53.59
CA ARG A 9 -34.35 -16.78 54.07
C ARG A 9 -33.72 -18.18 54.10
N GLY A 10 -32.39 -18.22 54.00
CA GLY A 10 -31.56 -19.38 54.34
C GLY A 10 -31.37 -20.38 53.19
N SER A 11 -30.32 -21.21 53.21
CA SER A 11 -29.14 -21.20 54.10
C SER A 11 -28.05 -22.11 53.51
N ASP A 12 -26.89 -22.17 54.16
CA ASP A 12 -25.70 -22.94 53.78
C ASP A 12 -25.96 -24.42 53.47
N VAL A 13 -25.08 -25.01 52.63
CA VAL A 13 -24.11 -26.04 53.06
C VAL A 13 -23.13 -26.35 51.89
N ALA A 14 -21.90 -26.76 52.24
CA ALA A 14 -20.83 -27.07 51.29
C ALA A 14 -20.81 -28.54 50.83
N VAL A 15 -20.00 -28.84 49.81
CA VAL A 15 -19.24 -30.09 49.50
C VAL A 15 -18.67 -29.88 48.08
N ALA A 16 -17.36 -29.83 47.79
CA ALA A 16 -16.20 -30.67 48.12
C ALA A 16 -16.05 -31.91 47.21
N GLY A 17 -14.85 -32.08 46.62
CA GLY A 17 -14.55 -33.11 45.60
C GLY A 17 -14.65 -32.56 44.17
N GLY A 18 -13.59 -32.53 43.34
CA GLY A 18 -12.19 -32.87 43.60
C GLY A 18 -11.79 -34.28 43.17
N SER A 19 -11.26 -34.41 41.94
CA SER A 19 -10.50 -35.59 41.50
C SER A 19 -9.56 -35.28 40.33
N VAL A 20 -8.30 -35.72 40.48
CA VAL A 20 -7.42 -36.35 39.46
C VAL A 20 -7.49 -35.76 38.02
N GLY A 21 -6.45 -35.14 37.46
CA GLY A 21 -5.02 -35.22 37.77
C GLY A 21 -4.31 -36.30 36.93
N ARG A 22 -4.03 -35.99 35.66
CA ARG A 22 -3.15 -36.80 34.79
C ARG A 22 -2.11 -35.94 34.08
N GLN A 23 -1.03 -35.65 34.79
CA GLN A 23 0.28 -35.50 34.14
C GLN A 23 0.75 -36.90 33.73
N ASN A 24 1.28 -37.05 32.51
CA ASN A 24 2.08 -38.20 32.10
C ASN A 24 2.94 -37.79 30.88
N PRO A 25 4.03 -38.48 30.52
CA PRO A 25 5.33 -37.84 30.69
C PRO A 25 6.14 -37.74 29.40
N ALA A 26 7.27 -37.04 29.47
CA ALA A 26 8.25 -37.01 28.38
C ALA A 26 8.87 -38.40 28.16
N ALA A 27 8.74 -38.94 26.95
CA ALA A 27 9.45 -40.16 26.52
C ALA A 27 9.79 -40.10 25.02
N ALA A 28 11.07 -40.27 24.72
CA ALA A 28 11.69 -40.04 23.42
C ALA A 28 11.12 -40.84 22.22
N ARG A 29 10.99 -40.13 21.08
CA ARG A 29 11.19 -40.52 19.66
C ARG A 29 11.16 -39.20 18.86
N GLY A 30 12.02 -38.90 17.89
CA GLY A 30 13.22 -39.57 17.39
C GLY A 30 13.62 -38.82 16.12
N GLN A 31 14.73 -38.06 16.14
CA GLN A 31 15.12 -37.21 15.01
C GLN A 31 15.85 -38.07 13.94
N PRO A 32 15.40 -38.10 12.67
CA PRO A 32 16.17 -38.70 11.60
C PRO A 32 17.34 -37.77 11.23
N GLU A 33 18.57 -38.29 11.29
CA GLU A 33 19.77 -37.54 10.95
C GLU A 33 19.74 -37.11 9.48
N ARG A 34 19.86 -35.79 9.23
CA ARG A 34 20.08 -35.28 7.88
C ARG A 34 21.57 -35.30 7.59
N HIS A 35 22.04 -36.38 6.95
CA HIS A 35 23.43 -36.50 6.48
C HIS A 35 23.87 -35.24 5.73
N ALA A 36 24.99 -34.66 6.17
CA ALA A 36 25.66 -33.60 5.43
C ALA A 36 26.25 -34.17 4.13
N LEU A 37 25.77 -33.69 2.98
CA LEU A 37 26.36 -34.03 1.68
C LEU A 37 27.74 -33.35 1.55
N PRO A 38 28.80 -34.06 1.15
CA PRO A 38 30.12 -33.48 1.01
C PRO A 38 30.18 -32.50 -0.16
N LEU A 39 30.68 -31.28 0.09
CA LEU A 39 30.94 -30.28 -0.94
C LEU A 39 32.13 -30.71 -1.81
N THR A 40 31.86 -31.36 -2.93
CA THR A 40 32.89 -31.74 -3.90
C THR A 40 33.38 -30.52 -4.69
N THR A 41 34.58 -30.04 -4.37
CA THR A 41 35.25 -28.94 -5.07
C THR A 41 35.89 -29.43 -6.36
N GLY A 42 35.09 -29.55 -7.43
CA GLY A 42 35.60 -29.86 -8.77
C GLY A 42 36.52 -28.74 -9.32
N PRO A 43 37.60 -29.08 -10.06
CA PRO A 43 38.56 -28.10 -10.53
C PRO A 43 37.99 -27.20 -11.63
N VAL A 44 38.06 -25.88 -11.42
CA VAL A 44 37.65 -24.87 -12.41
C VAL A 44 38.61 -24.88 -13.60
N ARG A 45 38.11 -25.24 -14.79
CA ARG A 45 38.88 -25.15 -16.04
C ARG A 45 38.94 -23.70 -16.53
N PRO A 46 40.11 -23.17 -16.94
CA PRO A 46 40.20 -21.85 -17.55
C PRO A 46 39.56 -21.86 -18.95
N GLY A 47 38.47 -21.10 -19.11
CA GLY A 47 37.83 -20.87 -20.39
C GLY A 47 38.73 -20.06 -21.33
N ARG A 48 38.86 -20.49 -22.60
CA ARG A 48 39.72 -19.81 -23.58
C ARG A 48 39.19 -18.41 -23.91
N SER A 49 40.09 -17.43 -23.88
CA SER A 49 39.85 -16.10 -24.44
C SER A 49 39.78 -16.15 -25.97
N GLN A 50 38.63 -15.83 -26.54
CA GLN A 50 38.49 -15.40 -27.93
C GLN A 50 37.63 -14.14 -27.97
N GLY A 51 38.12 -13.11 -28.66
CA GLY A 51 37.59 -11.75 -28.53
C GLY A 51 36.31 -11.52 -29.33
N ALA A 52 35.21 -11.22 -28.63
CA ALA A 52 34.12 -10.45 -29.22
C ALA A 52 34.53 -8.98 -29.31
N ARG A 53 34.33 -8.34 -30.46
CA ARG A 53 34.76 -6.97 -30.73
C ARG A 53 34.04 -5.98 -29.79
N CYS A 54 34.79 -5.16 -29.07
CA CYS A 54 34.24 -4.03 -28.32
C CYS A 54 33.75 -2.95 -29.31
N ALA A 55 32.52 -3.11 -29.78
CA ALA A 55 31.85 -2.08 -30.56
C ALA A 55 31.61 -0.86 -29.66
N LEU A 56 32.22 0.27 -30.02
CA LEU A 56 32.13 1.51 -29.26
C LEU A 56 30.67 1.97 -29.14
N LEU A 57 30.03 1.64 -28.01
CA LEU A 57 28.74 2.16 -27.61
C LEU A 57 28.87 3.67 -27.41
N ARG A 58 28.64 4.42 -28.50
CA ARG A 58 28.42 5.86 -28.47
C ARG A 58 27.48 6.15 -27.29
N PRO A 59 27.82 7.05 -26.35
CA PRO A 59 26.90 7.40 -25.29
C PRO A 59 25.61 7.89 -25.95
N ARG A 60 24.48 7.25 -25.62
CA ARG A 60 23.16 7.75 -26.07
C ARG A 60 23.12 9.21 -25.65
N ARG A 61 22.91 10.12 -26.62
CA ARG A 61 22.79 11.56 -26.34
C ARG A 61 21.83 11.72 -25.16
N ARG A 62 22.30 12.27 -24.04
CA ARG A 62 21.38 12.82 -23.05
C ARG A 62 20.47 13.77 -23.81
N ALA A 63 19.16 13.58 -23.69
CA ALA A 63 18.22 14.61 -24.10
C ALA A 63 18.52 15.83 -23.21
N SER A 64 19.17 16.84 -23.78
CA SER A 64 19.46 18.08 -23.09
C SER A 64 18.14 18.80 -22.85
N ARG A 65 17.57 18.65 -21.65
CA ARG A 65 16.47 19.53 -21.18
C ARG A 65 16.94 20.97 -21.44
N PRO A 66 16.16 21.82 -22.14
CA PRO A 66 16.48 23.23 -22.24
C PRO A 66 16.47 23.84 -20.84
N SER A 67 17.47 24.65 -20.50
CA SER A 67 17.53 25.34 -19.21
C SER A 67 16.59 26.55 -19.23
N GLY A 68 15.32 26.31 -18.90
CA GLY A 68 14.30 27.34 -18.73
C GLY A 68 13.37 26.97 -17.59
N ALA A 69 12.98 27.97 -16.79
CA ALA A 69 11.97 27.81 -15.74
C ALA A 69 10.58 27.73 -16.39
N GLY A 70 10.19 26.52 -16.82
CA GLY A 70 8.97 26.29 -17.60
C GLY A 70 8.28 24.99 -17.22
N VAL A 71 6.99 25.10 -16.88
CA VAL A 71 6.13 23.98 -16.52
C VAL A 71 6.10 22.97 -17.68
N THR A 72 6.54 21.75 -17.42
CA THR A 72 6.59 20.68 -18.43
C THR A 72 5.48 19.68 -18.16
N GLN A 73 4.50 19.56 -19.07
CA GLN A 73 3.46 18.53 -18.96
C GLN A 73 4.07 17.14 -19.20
N LEU A 74 3.79 16.21 -18.29
CA LEU A 74 4.29 14.84 -18.25
C LEU A 74 3.18 13.80 -18.48
N LEU A 75 1.94 14.15 -18.16
CA LEU A 75 0.72 13.41 -18.48
C LEU A 75 -0.37 14.41 -18.87
N ASN A 76 -1.09 14.15 -19.96
CA ASN A 76 -2.38 14.79 -20.23
C ASN A 76 -3.56 13.93 -19.73
N ALA A 77 -4.79 14.46 -19.81
CA ALA A 77 -6.01 13.77 -19.36
C ALA A 77 -6.17 12.35 -19.96
N ASP A 78 -5.92 12.17 -21.26
CA ASP A 78 -6.01 10.86 -21.92
C ASP A 78 -4.96 9.87 -21.40
N GLU A 79 -3.75 10.33 -21.05
CA GLU A 79 -2.75 9.48 -20.41
C GLU A 79 -3.10 9.18 -18.95
N VAL A 80 -3.66 10.13 -18.18
CA VAL A 80 -4.14 9.88 -16.80
C VAL A 80 -5.27 8.84 -16.80
N SER A 81 -6.28 9.00 -17.67
CA SER A 81 -7.39 8.07 -17.82
C SER A 81 -6.91 6.66 -18.21
N ARG A 82 -6.00 6.54 -19.19
CA ARG A 82 -5.40 5.24 -19.57
C ARG A 82 -4.53 4.64 -18.47
N ALA A 83 -3.83 5.45 -17.69
CA ALA A 83 -3.06 4.97 -16.53
C ALA A 83 -3.99 4.40 -15.45
N LEU A 84 -5.11 5.08 -15.15
CA LEU A 84 -6.11 4.61 -14.18
C LEU A 84 -6.81 3.32 -14.64
N LYS A 85 -7.21 3.21 -15.91
CA LYS A 85 -7.80 1.97 -16.46
C LYS A 85 -6.82 0.80 -16.39
N ARG A 86 -5.52 1.00 -16.67
CA ARG A 86 -4.49 -0.04 -16.47
C ARG A 86 -4.34 -0.42 -15.00
N LEU A 87 -4.29 0.56 -14.08
CA LEU A 87 -4.17 0.31 -12.64
C LEU A 87 -5.35 -0.49 -12.08
N ALA A 88 -6.57 -0.26 -12.57
CA ALA A 88 -7.74 -1.04 -12.19
C ALA A 88 -7.58 -2.53 -12.59
N HIS A 89 -7.25 -2.82 -13.86
CA HIS A 89 -6.99 -4.19 -14.30
C HIS A 89 -5.86 -4.88 -13.52
N GLU A 90 -4.71 -4.21 -13.34
CA GLU A 90 -3.56 -4.78 -12.61
C GLU A 90 -3.91 -5.09 -11.14
N LEU A 91 -4.74 -4.28 -10.50
CA LEU A 91 -5.19 -4.52 -9.12
C LEU A 91 -6.12 -5.73 -9.03
N LEU A 92 -7.08 -5.86 -9.96
CA LEU A 92 -8.01 -6.99 -10.01
C LEU A 92 -7.31 -8.31 -10.33
N GLU A 93 -6.42 -8.34 -11.33
CA GLU A 93 -5.58 -9.49 -11.64
C GLU A 93 -4.76 -9.94 -10.42
N ALA A 94 -4.14 -8.98 -9.72
CA ALA A 94 -3.27 -9.26 -8.59
C ALA A 94 -4.03 -9.58 -7.29
N ASN A 95 -5.31 -9.26 -7.18
CA ASN A 95 -6.17 -9.61 -6.03
C ASN A 95 -7.08 -10.82 -6.31
N HIS A 96 -7.19 -11.25 -7.56
CA HIS A 96 -8.10 -12.31 -8.05
C HIS A 96 -9.59 -11.96 -7.91
N GLY A 97 -9.93 -10.69 -8.15
CA GLY A 97 -11.29 -10.13 -8.03
C GLY A 97 -11.41 -9.03 -6.97
N ALA A 98 -12.61 -8.50 -6.80
CA ALA A 98 -12.91 -7.30 -6.02
C ALA A 98 -13.41 -7.55 -4.59
N ASP A 99 -13.93 -8.74 -4.27
CA ASP A 99 -14.73 -9.04 -3.06
C ASP A 99 -14.17 -8.48 -1.72
N ASP A 100 -12.87 -8.68 -1.47
CA ASP A 100 -12.18 -8.28 -0.23
C ASP A 100 -11.41 -6.94 -0.34
N LEU A 101 -11.61 -6.16 -1.42
CA LEU A 101 -10.95 -4.87 -1.59
C LEU A 101 -11.58 -3.75 -0.73
N VAL A 102 -10.73 -2.85 -0.24
CA VAL A 102 -11.12 -1.51 0.22
C VAL A 102 -10.11 -0.51 -0.31
N LEU A 103 -10.55 0.46 -1.11
CA LEU A 103 -9.67 1.54 -1.59
C LEU A 103 -9.64 2.64 -0.53
N VAL A 104 -8.45 3.13 -0.20
CA VAL A 104 -8.25 4.15 0.82
C VAL A 104 -7.38 5.26 0.24
N GLY A 105 -8.03 6.34 -0.17
CA GLY A 105 -7.35 7.51 -0.71
C GLY A 105 -6.65 8.32 0.37
N ILE A 106 -5.36 8.56 0.19
CA ILE A 106 -4.62 9.49 1.04
C ILE A 106 -5.04 10.92 0.66
N GLN A 107 -5.43 11.74 1.63
CA GLN A 107 -5.78 13.12 1.35
C GLN A 107 -4.58 13.89 0.79
N THR A 108 -4.73 14.80 -0.18
CA THR A 108 -6.01 15.30 -0.73
C THR A 108 -6.40 14.61 -2.04
N ARG A 109 -5.46 14.38 -2.96
CA ARG A 109 -5.73 13.86 -4.31
C ARG A 109 -5.79 12.34 -4.42
N GLY A 110 -5.28 11.58 -3.45
CA GLY A 110 -5.50 10.14 -3.39
C GLY A 110 -6.98 9.77 -3.25
N VAL A 111 -7.83 10.65 -2.69
CA VAL A 111 -9.28 10.41 -2.52
C VAL A 111 -10.06 10.39 -3.85
N PRO A 112 -10.00 11.40 -4.72
CA PRO A 112 -10.61 11.29 -6.06
C PRO A 112 -9.99 10.15 -6.88
N LEU A 113 -8.67 9.91 -6.80
CA LEU A 113 -8.04 8.76 -7.46
C LEU A 113 -8.62 7.41 -6.99
N ALA A 114 -8.83 7.23 -5.68
CA ALA A 114 -9.47 6.04 -5.12
C ALA A 114 -10.92 5.88 -5.60
N ARG A 115 -11.69 6.97 -5.67
CA ARG A 115 -13.08 6.94 -6.19
C ARG A 115 -13.14 6.59 -7.67
N ARG A 116 -12.24 7.16 -8.49
CA ARG A 116 -12.12 6.81 -9.91
C ARG A 116 -11.72 5.35 -10.10
N LEU A 117 -10.80 4.83 -9.30
CA LEU A 117 -10.41 3.41 -9.35
C LEU A 117 -11.56 2.49 -8.92
N ALA A 118 -12.36 2.85 -7.91
CA ALA A 118 -13.54 2.07 -7.52
C ALA A 118 -14.57 2.01 -8.67
N ALA A 119 -14.92 3.15 -9.27
CA ALA A 119 -15.85 3.21 -10.40
C ALA A 119 -15.34 2.45 -11.65
N LEU A 120 -14.02 2.46 -11.89
CA LEU A 120 -13.42 1.67 -12.98
C LEU A 120 -13.43 0.17 -12.68
N ILE A 121 -13.28 -0.26 -11.42
CA ILE A 121 -13.43 -1.67 -11.03
C ILE A 121 -14.88 -2.11 -11.18
N GLU A 122 -15.83 -1.28 -10.78
CA GLU A 122 -17.27 -1.51 -10.96
C GLU A 122 -17.63 -1.63 -12.46
N GLU A 123 -17.05 -0.79 -13.34
CA GLU A 123 -17.17 -0.88 -14.81
C GLU A 123 -16.63 -2.22 -15.38
N ILE A 124 -15.62 -2.82 -14.74
CA ILE A 124 -14.91 -4.02 -15.23
C ILE A 124 -15.52 -5.32 -14.69
N GLU A 125 -15.87 -5.36 -13.39
CA GLU A 125 -16.25 -6.59 -12.67
C GLU A 125 -17.72 -6.61 -12.23
N GLY A 126 -18.39 -5.46 -12.17
CA GLY A 126 -19.76 -5.33 -11.66
C GLY A 126 -19.89 -5.28 -10.13
N THR A 127 -18.77 -5.15 -9.42
CA THR A 127 -18.70 -5.15 -7.95
C THR A 127 -18.35 -3.75 -7.43
N GLU A 128 -19.22 -3.15 -6.60
CA GLU A 128 -18.93 -1.91 -5.88
C GLU A 128 -17.77 -2.11 -4.89
N VAL A 129 -16.63 -1.43 -5.08
CA VAL A 129 -15.53 -1.46 -4.10
C VAL A 129 -15.62 -0.27 -3.13
N PRO A 130 -15.68 -0.51 -1.80
CA PRO A 130 -15.76 0.56 -0.82
C PRO A 130 -14.53 1.51 -0.87
N ALA A 131 -14.78 2.80 -1.14
CA ALA A 131 -13.75 3.84 -1.20
C ALA A 131 -13.80 4.76 0.03
N GLY A 132 -12.72 4.76 0.82
CA GLY A 132 -12.52 5.61 1.99
C GLY A 132 -11.43 6.67 1.81
N ALA A 133 -11.22 7.48 2.85
CA ALA A 133 -10.16 8.49 2.93
C ALA A 133 -9.39 8.37 4.26
N ILE A 134 -8.10 8.66 4.24
CA ILE A 134 -7.28 8.92 5.45
C ILE A 134 -6.59 10.27 5.28
N ASP A 135 -6.67 11.13 6.31
CA ASP A 135 -5.75 12.26 6.43
C ASP A 135 -4.49 11.85 7.21
N VAL A 136 -3.33 12.17 6.65
CA VAL A 136 -2.01 12.01 7.26
C VAL A 136 -1.25 13.34 7.34
N THR A 137 -1.96 14.47 7.26
CA THR A 137 -1.37 15.82 7.20
C THR A 137 -0.41 16.11 8.35
N LEU A 138 -0.66 15.57 9.56
CA LEU A 138 0.23 15.65 10.73
C LEU A 138 1.59 14.95 10.56
N TYR A 139 1.75 14.10 9.54
CA TYR A 139 2.95 13.30 9.28
C TYR A 139 3.62 13.62 7.93
N ARG A 140 3.19 14.67 7.22
CA ARG A 140 3.80 15.10 5.96
C ARG A 140 5.15 15.78 6.19
N ASP A 141 6.19 15.29 5.53
CA ASP A 141 7.56 15.85 5.54
C ASP A 141 7.61 17.36 5.28
N ASP A 142 6.72 17.82 4.39
CA ASP A 142 6.57 19.19 3.94
C ASP A 142 5.90 20.15 4.96
N LEU A 143 5.56 19.69 6.17
CA LEU A 143 5.00 20.55 7.23
C LEU A 143 5.89 21.76 7.55
N THR A 144 7.22 21.60 7.47
CA THR A 144 8.19 22.69 7.63
C THR A 144 8.14 23.76 6.51
N ARG A 145 7.39 23.50 5.42
CA ARG A 145 7.34 24.35 4.22
C ARG A 145 5.94 24.86 3.86
N ARG A 146 4.86 24.23 4.35
CA ARG A 146 3.47 24.53 3.93
C ARG A 146 2.59 25.17 5.01
N GLY A 147 3.05 25.24 6.26
CA GLY A 147 2.28 25.80 7.38
C GLY A 147 1.12 24.90 7.85
N PRO A 148 0.29 25.38 8.79
CA PRO A 148 -0.84 24.61 9.31
C PRO A 148 -1.95 24.48 8.27
N LEU A 149 -2.02 23.32 7.63
CA LEU A 149 -3.18 22.88 6.86
C LEU A 149 -4.32 22.48 7.81
N PRO A 150 -5.60 22.69 7.45
CA PRO A 150 -6.72 22.14 8.21
C PRO A 150 -6.67 20.61 8.18
N LEU A 151 -7.02 19.97 9.30
CA LEU A 151 -7.14 18.51 9.38
C LEU A 151 -8.31 18.02 8.53
N GLY A 152 -8.06 16.98 7.74
CA GLY A 152 -9.09 16.29 6.96
C GLY A 152 -9.78 15.18 7.76
N GLU A 153 -10.97 14.78 7.33
CA GLU A 153 -11.67 13.62 7.92
C GLU A 153 -11.04 12.29 7.46
N THR A 154 -10.55 11.49 8.42
CA THR A 154 -10.26 10.07 8.19
C THR A 154 -11.56 9.28 8.31
N ARG A 155 -11.98 8.64 7.22
CA ARG A 155 -13.26 7.92 7.11
C ARG A 155 -13.17 6.79 6.10
N VAL A 156 -13.22 5.55 6.60
CA VAL A 156 -13.39 4.34 5.79
C VAL A 156 -14.81 3.82 6.03
N PRO A 157 -15.60 3.51 4.97
CA PRO A 157 -17.02 3.16 5.12
C PRO A 157 -17.30 1.75 5.65
N VAL A 158 -16.27 0.92 5.80
CA VAL A 158 -16.33 -0.50 6.22
C VAL A 158 -15.17 -0.81 7.17
N SER A 159 -15.26 -1.89 7.97
CA SER A 159 -14.07 -2.37 8.70
C SER A 159 -13.00 -2.86 7.71
N VAL A 160 -11.74 -2.59 8.06
CA VAL A 160 -10.56 -3.09 7.35
C VAL A 160 -10.15 -4.50 7.77
N ASP A 161 -10.76 -5.06 8.82
CA ASP A 161 -10.39 -6.37 9.38
C ASP A 161 -10.49 -7.50 8.34
N GLY A 162 -9.41 -8.27 8.18
CA GLY A 162 -9.34 -9.39 7.23
C GLY A 162 -9.25 -9.01 5.75
N ARG A 163 -9.44 -7.75 5.38
CA ARG A 163 -9.53 -7.28 3.98
C ARG A 163 -8.17 -6.98 3.35
N THR A 164 -8.16 -6.82 2.02
CA THR A 164 -7.06 -6.17 1.28
C THR A 164 -7.33 -4.67 1.20
N VAL A 165 -6.63 -3.90 2.04
CA VAL A 165 -6.65 -2.44 1.98
C VAL A 165 -5.68 -1.96 0.91
N VAL A 166 -6.13 -1.06 0.04
CA VAL A 166 -5.31 -0.48 -1.03
C VAL A 166 -5.17 1.01 -0.77
N LEU A 167 -3.99 1.43 -0.31
CA LEU A 167 -3.64 2.83 -0.20
C LEU A 167 -3.50 3.42 -1.61
N VAL A 168 -4.11 4.58 -1.87
CA VAL A 168 -4.05 5.29 -3.15
C VAL A 168 -3.49 6.69 -2.92
N ASP A 169 -2.42 7.04 -3.63
CA ASP A 169 -1.73 8.35 -3.53
C ASP A 169 -1.46 8.96 -4.92
N ASP A 170 -1.23 10.28 -4.98
CA ASP A 170 -0.98 10.98 -6.26
C ASP A 170 0.50 10.87 -6.71
N VAL A 171 1.46 11.10 -5.80
CA VAL A 171 2.89 11.08 -6.09
C VAL A 171 3.70 10.37 -4.99
N LEU A 172 4.21 9.17 -5.30
CA LEU A 172 5.12 8.46 -4.41
C LEU A 172 6.55 9.04 -4.49
N TYR A 173 6.99 9.67 -3.40
CA TYR A 173 8.30 10.33 -3.25
C TYR A 173 9.17 9.65 -2.17
N THR A 174 9.39 10.27 -1.00
CA THR A 174 10.21 9.74 0.12
C THR A 174 9.71 8.40 0.68
N GLY A 175 8.39 8.20 0.64
CA GLY A 175 7.66 7.08 1.25
C GLY A 175 7.07 7.37 2.64
N ARG A 176 7.38 8.52 3.27
CA ARG A 176 6.99 8.83 4.65
C ARG A 176 5.48 9.06 4.83
N THR A 177 4.82 9.69 3.85
CA THR A 177 3.35 9.79 3.75
C THR A 177 2.68 8.41 3.84
N ILE A 178 3.23 7.43 3.12
CA ILE A 178 2.70 6.06 3.08
C ILE A 178 2.90 5.36 4.42
N ARG A 179 4.07 5.52 5.07
CA ARG A 179 4.32 4.97 6.41
C ARG A 179 3.23 5.43 7.40
N ALA A 180 2.90 6.72 7.40
CA ALA A 180 1.84 7.26 8.25
C ALA A 180 0.44 6.73 7.86
N ALA A 181 0.17 6.54 6.58
CA ALA A 181 -1.10 5.95 6.12
C ALA A 181 -1.23 4.47 6.50
N MET A 182 -0.13 3.70 6.48
CA MET A 182 -0.09 2.33 7.00
C MET A 182 -0.31 2.30 8.51
N GLU A 183 0.29 3.22 9.27
CA GLU A 183 0.07 3.38 10.70
C GLU A 183 -1.41 3.68 11.00
N ALA A 184 -2.03 4.63 10.29
CA ALA A 184 -3.46 4.95 10.43
C ALA A 184 -4.39 3.78 10.04
N VAL A 185 -4.08 2.99 9.01
CA VAL A 185 -4.84 1.77 8.68
C VAL A 185 -4.76 0.73 9.81
N LEU A 186 -3.62 0.63 10.51
CA LEU A 186 -3.43 -0.27 11.66
C LEU A 186 -4.04 0.27 12.96
N GLU A 187 -4.40 1.55 13.03
CA GLU A 187 -5.27 2.09 14.09
C GLU A 187 -6.74 1.75 13.83
N LEU A 188 -7.17 1.69 12.56
CA LEU A 188 -8.54 1.34 12.16
C LEU A 188 -8.89 -0.16 12.27
N GLY A 189 -7.90 -1.07 12.21
CA GLY A 189 -8.16 -2.51 12.32
C GLY A 189 -6.99 -3.41 11.90
N ARG A 190 -7.30 -4.63 11.49
CA ARG A 190 -6.32 -5.70 11.16
C ARG A 190 -6.53 -6.24 9.74
N PRO A 191 -6.10 -5.51 8.69
CA PRO A 191 -6.19 -5.99 7.32
C PRO A 191 -5.31 -7.24 7.10
N ALA A 192 -5.76 -8.15 6.23
CA ALA A 192 -4.96 -9.29 5.80
C ALA A 192 -3.82 -8.89 4.85
N ARG A 193 -4.00 -7.78 4.12
CA ARG A 193 -2.98 -7.19 3.25
C ARG A 193 -3.15 -5.68 3.17
N ILE A 194 -2.04 -4.95 3.14
CA ILE A 194 -1.99 -3.58 2.65
C ILE A 194 -1.24 -3.59 1.32
N ARG A 195 -1.81 -2.92 0.30
CA ARG A 195 -1.18 -2.61 -0.99
C ARG A 195 -1.02 -1.10 -1.14
N LEU A 196 -0.16 -0.68 -2.05
CA LEU A 196 -0.03 0.72 -2.48
C LEU A 196 -0.17 0.87 -4.00
N VAL A 197 -1.07 1.75 -4.41
CA VAL A 197 -1.23 2.27 -5.77
C VAL A 197 -0.80 3.73 -5.78
N ALA A 198 0.01 4.13 -6.77
CA ALA A 198 0.37 5.53 -6.99
C ALA A 198 0.18 5.92 -8.46
N LEU A 199 -0.42 7.09 -8.73
CA LEU A 199 -0.49 7.59 -10.12
C LEU A 199 0.91 7.87 -10.68
N VAL A 200 1.79 8.44 -9.86
CA VAL A 200 3.20 8.70 -10.20
C VAL A 200 4.15 8.07 -9.18
N ASP A 201 5.20 7.43 -9.66
CA ASP A 201 6.43 7.24 -8.87
C ASP A 201 7.51 8.18 -9.41
N ARG A 202 8.05 9.04 -8.55
CA ARG A 202 9.12 9.99 -8.91
C ARG A 202 10.51 9.61 -8.39
N GLY A 203 10.65 8.45 -7.75
CA GLY A 203 11.89 7.99 -7.11
C GLY A 203 12.21 8.68 -5.78
N HIS A 204 13.50 8.76 -5.45
CA HIS A 204 14.06 9.42 -4.24
C HIS A 204 13.49 8.89 -2.92
N ARG A 205 13.53 7.56 -2.74
CA ARG A 205 13.12 6.89 -1.50
C ARG A 205 14.06 7.18 -0.34
N GLU A 206 13.48 7.53 0.81
CA GLU A 206 14.15 7.53 2.11
C GLU A 206 13.75 6.32 2.97
N LEU A 207 12.54 5.80 2.75
CA LEU A 207 12.05 4.56 3.37
C LEU A 207 12.01 3.41 2.34
N PRO A 208 12.14 2.13 2.77
CA PRO A 208 12.14 0.96 1.88
C PRO A 208 10.74 0.60 1.34
N ILE A 209 9.93 1.61 0.99
CA ILE A 209 8.54 1.50 0.54
C ILE A 209 8.49 1.61 -0.99
N ARG A 210 7.70 0.74 -1.62
CA ARG A 210 7.38 0.79 -3.05
C ARG A 210 5.87 0.67 -3.23
N ALA A 211 5.35 1.18 -4.33
CA ALA A 211 4.00 0.84 -4.78
C ALA A 211 4.02 -0.55 -5.42
N ASP A 212 2.94 -1.30 -5.24
CA ASP A 212 2.68 -2.54 -5.99
C ASP A 212 2.31 -2.21 -7.44
N HIS A 213 1.58 -1.11 -7.64
CA HIS A 213 1.10 -0.66 -8.95
C HIS A 213 1.37 0.85 -9.16
N VAL A 214 1.94 1.23 -10.31
CA VAL A 214 2.35 2.62 -10.62
C VAL A 214 1.80 3.07 -11.97
N GLY A 215 1.14 4.24 -12.02
CA GLY A 215 0.57 4.82 -13.24
C GLY A 215 1.62 5.29 -14.26
N LYS A 216 2.65 6.03 -13.80
CA LYS A 216 3.84 6.37 -14.60
C LYS A 216 5.09 6.51 -13.71
N ASN A 217 6.16 5.82 -14.08
CA ASN A 217 7.48 6.01 -13.48
C ASN A 217 8.16 7.21 -14.14
N LEU A 218 8.52 8.23 -13.35
CA LEU A 218 9.08 9.50 -13.82
C LEU A 218 10.47 9.74 -13.19
N PRO A 219 11.58 9.61 -13.95
CA PRO A 219 12.90 9.94 -13.44
C PRO A 219 13.04 11.46 -13.28
N THR A 220 13.06 11.94 -12.03
CA THR A 220 13.12 13.36 -11.66
C THR A 220 14.47 13.74 -11.04
N SER A 221 14.84 15.03 -11.06
CA SER A 221 15.81 15.55 -10.07
C SER A 221 15.20 15.47 -8.66
N VAL A 222 16.00 15.72 -7.62
CA VAL A 222 15.48 15.95 -6.26
C VAL A 222 14.67 17.26 -6.24
N ASP A 223 15.16 18.29 -6.95
CA ASP A 223 14.59 19.64 -6.98
C ASP A 223 13.33 19.78 -7.84
N ASP A 224 13.18 18.94 -8.88
CA ASP A 224 11.97 18.87 -9.74
C ASP A 224 10.72 18.76 -8.84
N ARG A 225 9.67 19.50 -9.14
CA ARG A 225 8.39 19.46 -8.42
C ARG A 225 7.31 18.84 -9.30
N ILE A 226 6.96 17.59 -9.00
CA ILE A 226 5.78 16.97 -9.63
C ILE A 226 4.52 17.53 -8.98
N ARG A 227 3.58 17.99 -9.82
CA ARG A 227 2.20 18.27 -9.43
C ARG A 227 1.25 17.42 -10.26
N VAL A 228 0.32 16.77 -9.58
CA VAL A 228 -0.87 16.18 -10.20
C VAL A 228 -1.99 17.20 -10.06
N HIS A 229 -2.73 17.44 -11.14
CA HIS A 229 -3.99 18.17 -11.16
C HIS A 229 -5.09 17.18 -11.53
N LEU A 230 -6.24 17.26 -10.86
CA LEU A 230 -7.40 16.40 -11.11
C LEU A 230 -8.68 17.24 -11.23
N GLU A 231 -9.59 16.84 -12.10
CA GLU A 231 -10.88 17.52 -12.35
C GLU A 231 -11.61 17.92 -11.05
N GLU A 232 -11.71 17.02 -10.07
CA GLU A 232 -12.46 17.21 -8.82
C GLU A 232 -11.83 18.18 -7.81
N VAL A 233 -10.59 18.63 -8.06
CA VAL A 233 -9.79 19.45 -7.12
C VAL A 233 -9.21 20.70 -7.79
N ASP A 234 -8.83 20.58 -9.06
CA ASP A 234 -8.07 21.57 -9.84
C ASP A 234 -8.77 21.97 -11.15
N GLY A 235 -9.91 21.35 -11.49
CA GLY A 235 -10.68 21.65 -12.71
C GLY A 235 -9.99 21.26 -14.02
N ARG A 236 -9.06 20.30 -13.98
CA ARG A 236 -8.39 19.67 -15.13
C ARG A 236 -7.55 18.47 -14.71
N ASP A 237 -7.52 17.43 -15.54
CA ASP A 237 -6.60 16.28 -15.40
C ASP A 237 -5.26 16.51 -16.12
N GLU A 238 -4.17 16.61 -15.38
CA GLU A 238 -2.80 16.56 -15.90
C GLU A 238 -1.76 16.19 -14.83
N VAL A 239 -0.53 15.87 -15.26
CA VAL A 239 0.64 15.88 -14.37
C VAL A 239 1.73 16.74 -15.00
N VAL A 240 2.33 17.62 -14.21
CA VAL A 240 3.41 18.53 -14.64
C VAL A 240 4.65 18.39 -13.76
N ALA A 241 5.80 18.77 -14.30
CA ALA A 241 7.01 19.10 -13.55
C ALA A 241 7.33 20.60 -13.63
N GLU A 242 7.81 21.14 -12.51
CA GLU A 242 8.34 22.51 -12.34
C GLU A 242 9.75 22.49 -11.74
#